data_AF-A0AAD5SF14-F1
#
_entry.id   AF-A0AAD5SF14-F1
#
_cell.length_a   1.000
_cell.length_b   1.000
_cell.length_c   1.000
_cell.angle_alpha   90.00
_cell.angle_beta   90.00
_cell.angle_gamma   90.00
#
_symmetry.space_group_name_H-M   'P 1'
#
loop_
_entity.id
_entity.type
_entity.pdbx_description
1 polymer ?
#
loop_
_entity_poly.entity_id
_entity_poly.type
_entity_poly.pdbx_seq_one_letter_code
_entity_poly.pdbx_strand_id
1 'polypeptide(L)'
;MPAENTLQLYCYCRSPDSPEDKRFMIGQLHEGNTAVEEKRFTKILQSKTFAKDRFEHLVNGEDVTLERFRRTGLKEPILIERMEGLGMEMPEGGLTVSDVADMCGRTRTIDVIEVSTQTERSMTLNEWAKYFDQPPEKRERILNVISLEISDTPLSQKCLRPKVVRDLDWIETVWPSDLKVKEYPRVQLYCLMSVADSYTDFHIDFGGSSVFYHLLSGEKVFYFIEPTKANLKKYEKWSSSPDQGATFLGDEVKECVEVRIGAGTT
;
A
#
# COMPACT_ATOMS: atom_id res chain seq x y z
N MET A 1 5.53 -13.13 -26.15
CA MET A 1 5.28 -11.67 -26.08
C MET A 1 5.33 -11.31 -24.62
N PRO A 2 6.26 -10.47 -24.15
CA PRO A 2 6.25 -10.07 -22.76
C PRO A 2 5.02 -9.19 -22.54
N ALA A 3 4.22 -9.56 -21.53
CA ALA A 3 3.08 -8.78 -21.09
C ALA A 3 3.57 -7.36 -20.72
N GLU A 4 2.87 -6.35 -21.24
CA GLU A 4 3.05 -4.97 -20.80
C GLU A 4 2.45 -4.89 -19.39
N ASN A 5 3.33 -4.85 -18.39
CA ASN A 5 2.99 -4.85 -16.97
C ASN A 5 2.37 -3.51 -16.56
N THR A 6 1.29 -3.54 -15.77
CA THR A 6 0.79 -2.41 -14.98
C THR A 6 0.42 -2.84 -13.56
N LEU A 7 1.05 -2.24 -12.54
CA LEU A 7 0.41 -1.36 -11.56
C LEU A 7 1.51 -0.70 -10.72
N GLN A 8 1.52 0.63 -10.66
CA GLN A 8 2.43 1.43 -9.84
C GLN A 8 1.66 1.87 -8.60
N LEU A 9 2.10 1.47 -7.41
CA LEU A 9 1.34 1.64 -6.19
C LEU A 9 1.97 2.71 -5.29
N TYR A 10 1.10 3.46 -4.63
CA TYR A 10 1.45 4.43 -3.61
C TYR A 10 0.34 4.39 -2.55
N CYS A 11 0.65 4.67 -1.28
CA CYS A 11 -0.39 4.77 -0.26
C CYS A 11 -0.12 5.90 0.76
N TYR A 12 -1.13 6.75 1.00
CA TYR A 12 -1.21 7.67 2.14
C TYR A 12 -2.42 7.39 3.02
N CYS A 13 -2.21 7.34 4.33
CA CYS A 13 -3.26 7.09 5.30
C CYS A 13 -3.76 8.40 5.92
N ARG A 14 -5.03 8.74 5.69
CA ARG A 14 -5.64 9.97 6.20
C ARG A 14 -6.36 9.72 7.54
N SER A 15 -6.37 10.73 8.41
CA SER A 15 -7.25 10.74 9.59
C SER A 15 -8.70 11.07 9.16
N PRO A 16 -9.73 10.38 9.69
CA PRO A 16 -11.14 10.70 9.44
C PRO A 16 -11.53 12.15 9.78
N ASP A 17 -10.82 12.77 10.72
CA ASP A 17 -11.11 14.13 11.21
C ASP A 17 -10.35 15.25 10.46
N SER A 18 -9.73 14.95 9.31
CA SER A 18 -8.97 15.92 8.52
C SER A 18 -9.92 16.83 7.70
N PRO A 19 -9.92 18.17 7.91
CA PRO A 19 -10.76 19.08 7.13
C PRO A 19 -10.46 19.00 5.63
N GLU A 20 -11.49 19.12 4.78
CA GLU A 20 -11.39 18.95 3.32
C GLU A 20 -10.58 20.02 2.57
N ASP A 21 -10.34 21.19 3.16
CA ASP A 21 -9.77 22.31 2.41
C ASP A 21 -8.80 23.15 3.25
N LYS A 22 -7.49 22.86 3.15
CA LYS A 22 -6.44 23.86 3.41
C LYS A 22 -5.24 23.62 2.49
N ARG A 23 -5.18 24.34 1.36
CA ARG A 23 -3.94 24.51 0.58
C ARG A 23 -2.92 25.27 1.43
N PHE A 24 -1.78 24.65 1.75
CA PHE A 24 -0.64 25.32 2.38
C PHE A 24 0.36 25.77 1.29
N MET A 25 0.77 27.04 1.33
CA MET A 25 1.75 27.63 0.41
C MET A 25 3.18 27.28 0.84
N ILE A 26 4.01 26.85 -0.12
CA ILE A 26 5.40 26.32 0.06
C ILE A 26 6.44 27.42 0.42
N GLY A 27 6.02 28.64 0.76
CA GLY A 27 6.91 29.80 0.87
C GLY A 27 7.78 29.92 2.13
N GLN A 28 7.76 28.96 3.07
CA GLN A 28 8.44 29.09 4.38
C GLN A 28 9.15 27.81 4.84
N LEU A 29 9.91 27.17 3.95
CA LEU A 29 10.66 25.93 4.26
C LEU A 29 12.06 26.14 4.88
N HIS A 30 12.35 27.31 5.45
CA HIS A 30 13.61 27.55 6.14
C HIS A 30 13.39 28.01 7.58
N GLU A 31 12.98 27.09 8.45
CA GLU A 31 13.25 27.18 9.89
C GLU A 31 13.09 25.78 10.52
N GLY A 32 14.18 25.29 11.12
CA GLY A 32 14.33 23.92 11.63
C GLY A 32 13.40 23.59 12.79
N ASN A 33 12.16 23.23 12.47
CA ASN A 33 11.16 22.75 13.41
C ASN A 33 10.84 21.29 13.05
N THR A 34 11.19 20.35 13.92
CA THR A 34 11.05 18.89 13.69
C THR A 34 9.63 18.46 13.31
N ALA A 35 8.61 19.13 13.85
CA ALA A 35 7.21 18.88 13.49
C ALA A 35 6.85 19.32 12.03
N VAL A 36 7.59 20.27 11.45
CA VAL A 36 7.41 20.71 10.05
C VAL A 36 7.96 19.66 9.07
N GLU A 37 9.02 18.96 9.46
CA GLU A 37 9.64 17.89 8.66
C GLU A 37 8.82 16.59 8.67
N GLU A 38 8.17 16.25 9.78
CA GLU A 38 7.39 15.01 9.87
C GLU A 38 6.17 14.98 8.95
N LYS A 39 5.51 16.13 8.76
CA LYS A 39 4.36 16.25 7.85
C LYS A 39 4.74 16.78 6.46
N ARG A 40 6.02 16.68 6.06
CA ARG A 40 6.48 17.19 4.76
C ARG A 40 5.64 16.62 3.61
N PHE A 41 5.39 15.32 3.64
CA PHE A 41 4.69 14.62 2.57
C PHE A 41 3.21 15.01 2.53
N THR A 42 2.53 15.08 3.67
CA THR A 42 1.16 15.60 3.75
C THR A 42 1.05 16.98 3.10
N LYS A 43 2.00 17.89 3.40
CA LYS A 43 2.02 19.23 2.80
C LYS A 43 2.29 19.22 1.29
N ILE A 44 3.22 18.39 0.84
CA ILE A 44 3.49 18.20 -0.59
C ILE A 44 2.19 17.77 -1.28
N LEU A 45 1.54 16.71 -0.81
CA LEU A 45 0.31 16.19 -1.41
C LEU A 45 -0.82 17.22 -1.43
N GLN A 46 -1.03 17.95 -0.33
CA GLN A 46 -2.05 19.01 -0.24
C GLN A 46 -1.78 20.19 -1.19
N SER A 47 -0.54 20.39 -1.61
CA SER A 47 -0.17 21.44 -2.57
C SER A 47 -0.33 21.01 -4.04
N LYS A 48 -0.47 19.70 -4.30
CA LYS A 48 -0.58 19.16 -5.66
C LYS A 48 -2.02 19.18 -6.16
N THR A 49 -2.17 19.04 -7.47
CA THR A 49 -3.45 18.75 -8.12
C THR A 49 -3.27 17.45 -8.87
N PHE A 50 -4.12 16.48 -8.58
CA PHE A 50 -4.09 15.15 -9.19
C PHE A 50 -5.19 15.02 -10.25
N ALA A 51 -4.99 14.13 -11.20
CA ALA A 51 -6.06 13.72 -12.08
C ALA A 51 -7.13 12.98 -11.29
N LYS A 52 -8.39 13.15 -11.70
CA LYS A 52 -9.52 12.49 -11.07
C LYS A 52 -9.47 10.99 -11.33
N ASP A 53 -9.96 10.23 -10.35
CA ASP A 53 -10.21 8.82 -10.51
C ASP A 53 -11.05 8.55 -11.77
N ARG A 54 -10.54 7.66 -12.61
CA ARG A 54 -11.09 7.25 -13.89
C ARG A 54 -11.12 5.74 -14.06
N PHE A 55 -10.74 5.00 -13.01
CA PHE A 55 -10.65 3.55 -13.06
C PHE A 55 -12.05 2.92 -12.96
N GLU A 56 -12.12 1.62 -13.22
CA GLU A 56 -13.38 0.90 -13.11
C GLU A 56 -13.72 0.67 -11.62
N HIS A 57 -14.95 1.02 -11.24
CA HIS A 57 -15.51 0.74 -9.92
C HIS A 57 -16.62 -0.31 -10.07
N LEU A 58 -16.41 -1.46 -9.47
CA LEU A 58 -17.37 -2.55 -9.40
C LEU A 58 -18.01 -2.56 -8.01
N VAL A 59 -19.32 -2.68 -7.98
CA VAL A 59 -20.07 -2.73 -6.71
C VAL A 59 -19.72 -4.01 -5.93
N ASN A 60 -19.59 -5.14 -6.64
CA ASN A 60 -19.23 -6.46 -6.12
C ASN A 60 -18.20 -7.13 -7.05
N GLY A 61 -17.62 -8.23 -6.62
CA GLY A 61 -16.58 -8.98 -7.35
C GLY A 61 -17.04 -10.02 -8.37
N GLU A 62 -18.35 -10.11 -8.70
CA GLU A 62 -18.87 -11.15 -9.60
C GLU A 62 -18.22 -11.14 -10.99
N ASP A 63 -17.89 -9.95 -11.50
CA ASP A 63 -17.22 -9.77 -12.79
C ASP A 63 -15.69 -9.89 -12.71
N VAL A 64 -15.12 -10.04 -11.52
CA VAL A 64 -13.66 -10.17 -11.30
C VAL A 64 -13.23 -11.62 -11.50
N THR A 65 -13.23 -12.04 -12.76
CA THR A 65 -12.98 -13.44 -13.15
C THR A 65 -11.78 -13.59 -14.09
N LEU A 66 -11.18 -14.78 -14.04
CA LEU A 66 -10.09 -15.16 -14.95
C LEU A 66 -10.52 -15.11 -16.42
N GLU A 67 -11.78 -15.48 -16.73
CA GLU A 67 -12.32 -15.43 -18.08
C GLU A 67 -12.37 -13.99 -18.61
N ARG A 68 -12.89 -13.06 -17.81
CA ARG A 68 -12.93 -11.64 -18.17
C ARG A 68 -11.51 -11.13 -18.46
N PHE A 69 -10.57 -11.35 -17.54
CA PHE A 69 -9.20 -10.87 -17.69
C PHE A 69 -8.46 -11.49 -18.87
N ARG A 70 -8.74 -12.75 -19.24
CA ARG A 70 -8.20 -13.35 -20.47
C ARG A 70 -8.71 -12.66 -21.73
N ARG A 71 -9.93 -12.15 -21.73
CA ARG A 71 -10.55 -11.47 -22.88
C ARG A 71 -10.13 -10.00 -22.97
N THR A 72 -10.08 -9.28 -21.85
CA THR A 72 -9.88 -7.83 -21.81
C THR A 72 -8.45 -7.41 -21.45
N GLY A 73 -7.70 -8.30 -20.80
CA GLY A 73 -6.50 -7.94 -20.05
C GLY A 73 -6.84 -7.26 -18.71
N LEU A 74 -5.82 -7.16 -17.85
CA LEU A 74 -5.81 -6.35 -16.64
C LEU A 74 -4.71 -5.29 -16.79
N LYS A 75 -5.08 -4.13 -17.33
CA LYS A 75 -4.12 -3.06 -17.70
C LYS A 75 -4.20 -1.83 -16.81
N GLU A 76 -5.29 -1.69 -16.07
CA GLU A 76 -5.57 -0.58 -15.17
C GLU A 76 -6.08 -1.15 -13.84
N PRO A 77 -5.95 -0.39 -12.73
CA PRO A 77 -6.60 -0.73 -11.47
C PRO A 77 -8.11 -0.94 -11.65
N ILE A 78 -8.66 -1.84 -10.84
CA ILE A 78 -10.10 -2.04 -10.70
C ILE A 78 -10.38 -1.95 -9.21
N LEU A 79 -11.37 -1.14 -8.84
CA LEU A 79 -11.82 -0.99 -7.47
C LEU A 79 -13.07 -1.83 -7.27
N ILE A 80 -13.16 -2.53 -6.15
CA ILE A 80 -14.31 -3.32 -5.77
C ILE A 80 -14.83 -2.81 -4.43
N GLU A 81 -16.01 -2.20 -4.45
CA GLU A 81 -16.60 -1.55 -3.28
C GLU A 81 -16.86 -2.56 -2.14
N ARG A 82 -17.30 -3.78 -2.49
CA ARG A 82 -17.63 -4.83 -1.53
C ARG A 82 -17.14 -6.22 -1.95
N MET A 83 -16.76 -7.02 -0.96
CA MET A 83 -16.07 -8.31 -1.18
C MET A 83 -16.93 -9.44 -1.76
N GLU A 84 -18.25 -9.29 -1.79
CA GLU A 84 -19.15 -10.31 -2.33
C GLU A 84 -18.77 -10.67 -3.77
N GLY A 85 -18.74 -11.97 -4.09
CA GLY A 85 -18.35 -12.44 -5.42
C GLY A 85 -16.84 -12.57 -5.66
N LEU A 86 -15.96 -11.98 -4.84
CA LEU A 86 -14.50 -12.13 -4.99
C LEU A 86 -13.99 -13.52 -4.58
N GLY A 87 -14.79 -14.31 -3.86
CA GLY A 87 -14.36 -15.59 -3.30
C GLY A 87 -13.16 -15.44 -2.34
N MET A 88 -13.14 -14.33 -1.61
CA MET A 88 -12.15 -13.98 -0.59
C MET A 88 -12.76 -14.10 0.81
N GLU A 89 -11.90 -14.24 1.80
CA GLU A 89 -12.26 -14.19 3.22
C GLU A 89 -11.27 -13.27 3.92
N MET A 90 -11.77 -12.54 4.91
CA MET A 90 -10.99 -11.59 5.69
C MET A 90 -11.39 -11.72 7.16
N PRO A 91 -10.48 -11.39 8.10
CA PRO A 91 -10.81 -11.33 9.51
C PRO A 91 -12.03 -10.42 9.76
N GLU A 92 -12.84 -10.76 10.75
CA GLU A 92 -14.01 -9.95 11.13
C GLU A 92 -13.62 -8.50 11.46
N GLY A 93 -14.57 -7.59 11.25
CA GLY A 93 -14.41 -6.19 11.64
C GLY A 93 -14.08 -6.06 13.13
N GLY A 94 -13.12 -5.19 13.45
CA GLY A 94 -12.68 -4.97 14.84
C GLY A 94 -11.34 -5.60 15.21
N LEU A 95 -10.67 -6.30 14.28
CA LEU A 95 -9.29 -6.73 14.44
C LEU A 95 -8.38 -5.54 14.80
N THR A 96 -7.75 -5.57 15.98
CA THR A 96 -6.83 -4.52 16.44
C THR A 96 -5.36 -4.86 16.13
N VAL A 97 -4.49 -3.85 16.18
CA VAL A 97 -3.04 -4.06 16.07
C VAL A 97 -2.49 -4.94 17.20
N SER A 98 -3.10 -4.86 18.40
CA SER A 98 -2.75 -5.74 19.51
C SER A 98 -3.10 -7.20 19.21
N ASP A 99 -4.26 -7.47 18.61
CA ASP A 99 -4.65 -8.82 18.20
C ASP A 99 -3.73 -9.37 17.11
N VAL A 100 -3.32 -8.52 16.15
CA VAL A 100 -2.30 -8.88 15.15
C VAL A 100 -0.98 -9.25 15.84
N ALA A 101 -0.55 -8.49 16.84
CA ALA A 101 0.66 -8.80 17.60
C ALA A 101 0.57 -10.13 18.37
N ASP A 102 -0.60 -10.46 18.92
CA ASP A 102 -0.85 -11.75 19.59
C ASP A 102 -0.81 -12.92 18.59
N MET A 103 -1.49 -12.78 17.45
CA MET A 103 -1.55 -13.84 16.44
C MET A 103 -0.23 -14.04 15.68
N CYS A 104 0.54 -12.98 15.46
CA CYS A 104 1.82 -13.05 14.74
C CYS A 104 3.03 -13.24 15.67
N GLY A 105 2.82 -13.20 16.99
CA GLY A 105 3.84 -13.37 18.02
C GLY A 105 4.49 -12.06 18.46
N ARG A 106 4.19 -11.63 19.69
CA ARG A 106 4.62 -10.33 20.24
C ARG A 106 6.13 -10.07 20.22
N THR A 107 6.95 -11.12 20.30
CA THR A 107 8.42 -11.02 20.29
C THR A 107 9.01 -11.02 18.87
N ARG A 108 8.20 -11.24 17.83
CA ARG A 108 8.64 -11.21 16.44
C ARG A 108 9.12 -9.80 16.10
N THR A 109 10.35 -9.71 15.60
CA THR A 109 10.90 -8.48 15.04
C THR A 109 10.32 -8.24 13.66
N ILE A 110 9.97 -6.98 13.38
CA ILE A 110 9.40 -6.51 12.13
C ILE A 110 10.13 -5.26 11.66
N ASP A 111 10.08 -5.01 10.37
CA ASP A 111 10.58 -3.79 9.75
C ASP A 111 9.52 -2.70 9.77
N VAL A 112 9.93 -1.52 10.20
CA VAL A 112 9.09 -0.34 10.38
C VAL A 112 9.75 0.84 9.67
N ILE A 113 8.97 1.56 8.89
CA ILE A 113 9.44 2.72 8.14
C ILE A 113 9.22 3.96 8.99
N GLU A 114 10.27 4.74 9.23
CA GLU A 114 10.15 6.11 9.71
C GLU A 114 9.79 7.03 8.54
N VAL A 115 8.56 7.55 8.56
CA VAL A 115 7.94 8.17 7.38
C VAL A 115 8.66 9.46 6.97
N SER A 116 9.13 10.27 7.91
CA SER A 116 9.81 11.55 7.63
C SER A 116 11.12 11.36 6.86
N THR A 117 11.87 10.30 7.17
CA THR A 117 13.18 10.03 6.59
C THR A 117 13.15 8.98 5.49
N GLN A 118 12.04 8.23 5.36
CA GLN A 118 11.92 7.05 4.50
C GLN A 118 13.01 6.01 4.80
N THR A 119 13.41 5.88 6.07
CA THR A 119 14.39 4.88 6.52
C THR A 119 13.71 3.74 7.27
N GLU A 120 14.30 2.56 7.18
CA GLU A 120 13.83 1.37 7.89
C GLU A 120 14.52 1.24 9.26
N ARG A 121 13.74 0.77 10.23
CA ARG A 121 14.23 0.36 11.55
C ARG A 121 13.46 -0.87 12.00
N SER A 122 14.10 -1.70 12.80
CA SER A 122 13.44 -2.89 13.35
C SER A 122 12.89 -2.64 14.75
N MET A 123 11.75 -3.24 15.07
CA MET A 123 11.20 -3.34 16.43
C MET A 123 10.34 -4.59 16.57
N THR A 124 9.96 -4.96 17.79
CA THR A 124 9.06 -6.07 18.04
C THR A 124 7.61 -5.69 17.76
N LEU A 125 6.77 -6.68 17.42
CA LEU A 125 5.32 -6.47 17.30
C LEU A 125 4.69 -5.93 18.60
N ASN A 126 5.24 -6.27 19.76
CA ASN A 126 4.81 -5.71 21.04
C ASN A 126 5.09 -4.20 21.15
N GLU A 127 6.26 -3.74 20.71
CA GLU A 127 6.61 -2.32 20.68
C GLU A 127 5.74 -1.58 19.67
N TRP A 128 5.52 -2.17 18.49
CA TRP A 128 4.63 -1.63 17.47
C TRP A 128 3.20 -1.45 17.98
N ALA A 129 2.61 -2.47 18.60
CA ALA A 129 1.26 -2.36 19.14
C ALA A 129 1.15 -1.27 20.21
N LYS A 130 2.13 -1.19 21.12
CA LYS A 130 2.18 -0.11 22.12
C LYS A 130 2.30 1.27 21.49
N TYR A 131 3.10 1.42 20.44
CA TYR A 131 3.23 2.68 19.69
C TYR A 131 1.90 3.04 18.98
N PHE A 132 1.26 2.06 18.34
CA PHE A 132 0.04 2.27 17.58
C PHE A 132 -1.11 2.73 18.49
N ASP A 133 -1.22 2.17 19.70
CA ASP A 133 -2.23 2.53 20.69
C ASP A 133 -1.99 3.90 21.37
N GLN A 134 -0.82 4.53 21.14
CA GLN A 134 -0.59 5.88 21.63
C GLN A 134 -1.53 6.88 20.94
N PRO A 135 -2.10 7.84 21.69
CA PRO A 135 -2.76 9.00 21.10
C PRO A 135 -1.83 9.73 20.12
N PRO A 136 -2.35 10.29 19.01
CA PRO A 136 -1.55 10.95 17.99
C PRO A 136 -0.59 12.02 18.54
N GLU A 137 -1.01 12.78 19.55
CA GLU A 137 -0.22 13.83 20.21
C GLU A 137 0.97 13.32 21.02
N LYS A 138 1.01 12.02 21.34
CA LYS A 138 2.13 11.37 22.05
C LYS A 138 3.08 10.65 21.12
N ARG A 139 2.76 10.53 19.84
CA ARG A 139 3.63 9.87 18.85
C ARG A 139 4.74 10.84 18.47
N GLU A 140 5.96 10.56 18.90
CA GLU A 140 7.14 11.38 18.59
C GLU A 140 7.56 11.32 17.13
N ARG A 141 7.17 10.26 16.40
CA ARG A 141 7.48 10.03 14.99
C ARG A 141 6.28 9.37 14.31
N ILE A 142 6.12 9.57 13.01
CA ILE A 142 5.18 8.81 12.18
C ILE A 142 5.88 7.56 11.67
N LEU A 143 5.38 6.40 12.08
CA LEU A 143 5.94 5.09 11.74
C LEU A 143 4.89 4.28 10.95
N ASN A 144 5.35 3.42 10.05
CA ASN A 144 4.48 2.65 9.16
C ASN A 144 4.98 1.20 9.00
N VAL A 145 4.07 0.24 9.00
CA VAL A 145 4.36 -1.18 8.71
C VAL A 145 3.69 -1.56 7.40
N ILE A 146 4.50 -1.93 6.41
CA ILE A 146 3.99 -2.36 5.09
C ILE A 146 4.44 -3.78 4.68
N SER A 147 5.43 -4.35 5.38
CA SER A 147 6.11 -5.59 4.95
C SER A 147 5.92 -6.77 5.91
N LEU A 148 4.92 -6.74 6.80
CA LEU A 148 4.64 -7.86 7.70
C LEU A 148 3.96 -9.01 6.92
N GLU A 149 4.76 -9.96 6.46
CA GLU A 149 4.32 -11.21 5.84
C GLU A 149 3.76 -12.16 6.90
N ILE A 150 2.53 -12.65 6.71
CA ILE A 150 1.79 -13.38 7.74
C ILE A 150 1.43 -14.83 7.36
N SER A 151 1.90 -15.35 6.22
CA SER A 151 1.46 -16.67 5.72
C SER A 151 1.75 -17.83 6.68
N ASP A 152 2.71 -17.68 7.60
CA ASP A 152 3.05 -18.69 8.61
C ASP A 152 2.47 -18.44 10.00
N THR A 153 1.58 -17.46 10.14
CA THR A 153 0.98 -17.12 11.43
C THR A 153 -0.49 -17.57 11.51
N PRO A 154 -1.03 -17.77 12.72
CA PRO A 154 -2.47 -17.95 12.94
C PRO A 154 -3.38 -16.94 12.23
N LEU A 155 -2.92 -15.71 11.99
CA LEU A 155 -3.71 -14.69 11.30
C LEU A 155 -4.00 -15.09 9.84
N SER A 156 -3.06 -15.76 9.16
CA SER A 156 -3.27 -16.23 7.77
C SER A 156 -4.49 -17.13 7.62
N GLN A 157 -4.83 -17.90 8.66
CA GLN A 157 -5.95 -18.85 8.63
C GLN A 157 -7.33 -18.17 8.60
N LYS A 158 -7.36 -16.84 8.80
CA LYS A 158 -8.56 -15.99 8.70
C LYS A 158 -8.63 -15.23 7.39
N CYS A 159 -7.65 -15.43 6.51
CA CYS A 159 -7.51 -14.70 5.27
C CYS A 159 -7.51 -15.68 4.10
N LEU A 160 -8.39 -15.41 3.14
CA LEU A 160 -8.38 -16.10 1.85
C LEU A 160 -8.31 -15.04 0.75
N ARG A 161 -7.17 -14.97 0.05
CA ARG A 161 -6.94 -14.02 -1.07
C ARG A 161 -8.03 -14.14 -2.14
N PRO A 162 -8.41 -13.11 -2.92
CA PRO A 162 -9.43 -13.24 -3.97
C PRO A 162 -9.21 -14.43 -4.91
N LYS A 163 -10.31 -15.07 -5.35
CA LYS A 163 -10.23 -16.26 -6.21
C LYS A 163 -9.40 -16.02 -7.47
N VAL A 164 -9.60 -14.88 -8.15
CA VAL A 164 -8.86 -14.55 -9.36
C VAL A 164 -7.34 -14.43 -9.11
N VAL A 165 -6.94 -13.94 -7.93
CA VAL A 165 -5.53 -13.83 -7.54
C VAL A 165 -4.94 -15.22 -7.39
N ARG A 166 -5.62 -16.13 -6.69
CA ARG A 166 -5.17 -17.53 -6.54
C ARG A 166 -5.09 -18.25 -7.90
N ASP A 167 -6.04 -17.97 -8.80
CA ASP A 167 -6.07 -18.59 -10.13
C ASP A 167 -4.97 -18.07 -11.08
N LEU A 168 -4.45 -16.85 -10.85
CA LEU A 168 -3.39 -16.22 -11.65
C LEU A 168 -1.98 -16.37 -11.05
N ASP A 169 -1.88 -16.66 -9.75
CA ASP A 169 -0.63 -16.71 -9.01
C ASP A 169 0.31 -17.81 -9.56
N TRP A 170 1.45 -17.40 -10.10
CA TRP A 170 2.46 -18.34 -10.60
C TRP A 170 3.07 -19.22 -9.51
N ILE A 171 3.17 -18.71 -8.27
CA ILE A 171 3.68 -19.52 -7.16
C ILE A 171 2.72 -20.67 -6.86
N GLU A 172 1.40 -20.45 -7.00
CA GLU A 172 0.41 -21.50 -6.78
C GLU A 172 0.28 -22.44 -7.99
N THR A 173 0.32 -21.88 -9.21
CA THR A 173 -0.05 -22.60 -10.43
C THR A 173 1.11 -23.29 -11.12
N VAL A 174 2.35 -22.80 -10.99
CA VAL A 174 3.52 -23.34 -11.72
C VAL A 174 4.72 -23.71 -10.84
N TRP A 175 4.76 -23.32 -9.56
CA TRP A 175 5.90 -23.64 -8.71
C TRP A 175 6.04 -25.15 -8.45
N PRO A 176 7.21 -25.77 -8.70
CA PRO A 176 7.39 -27.21 -8.53
C PRO A 176 7.15 -27.66 -7.09
N SER A 177 6.34 -28.73 -6.93
CA SER A 177 5.92 -29.21 -5.60
C SER A 177 7.09 -29.68 -4.73
N ASP A 178 8.13 -30.23 -5.34
CA ASP A 178 9.37 -30.66 -4.69
C ASP A 178 10.23 -29.47 -4.21
N LEU A 179 10.13 -28.32 -4.87
CA LEU A 179 10.81 -27.09 -4.46
C LEU A 179 10.04 -26.32 -3.37
N LYS A 180 8.71 -26.49 -3.24
CA LYS A 180 7.92 -25.80 -2.20
C LYS A 180 8.45 -26.04 -0.77
N VAL A 181 9.12 -27.15 -0.51
CA VAL A 181 9.69 -27.47 0.81
C VAL A 181 11.00 -26.73 1.07
N LYS A 182 11.75 -26.38 0.02
CA LYS A 182 13.11 -25.82 0.11
C LYS A 182 13.16 -24.33 -0.18
N GLU A 183 12.48 -23.92 -1.24
CA GLU A 183 12.53 -22.59 -1.81
C GLU A 183 11.10 -22.23 -2.20
N TYR A 184 10.37 -21.59 -1.29
CA TYR A 184 9.01 -21.11 -1.54
C TYR A 184 8.95 -19.61 -1.28
N PRO A 185 8.67 -18.78 -2.29
CA PRO A 185 8.53 -17.35 -2.09
C PRO A 185 7.35 -17.07 -1.15
N ARG A 186 7.60 -16.30 -0.09
CA ARG A 186 6.58 -15.88 0.88
C ARG A 186 6.27 -14.41 0.65
N VAL A 187 5.36 -14.18 -0.28
CA VAL A 187 4.97 -12.84 -0.77
C VAL A 187 3.46 -12.75 -1.06
N GLN A 188 2.68 -13.69 -0.52
CA GLN A 188 1.27 -13.83 -0.85
C GLN A 188 0.35 -13.01 0.05
N LEU A 189 0.71 -12.85 1.33
CA LEU A 189 -0.19 -12.29 2.33
C LEU A 189 0.56 -11.37 3.31
N TYR A 190 0.25 -10.08 3.22
CA TYR A 190 0.83 -9.04 4.07
C TYR A 190 -0.23 -8.40 4.95
N CYS A 191 0.12 -8.09 6.19
CA CYS A 191 -0.67 -7.27 7.10
C CYS A 191 -0.04 -5.88 7.20
N LEU A 192 -0.71 -4.87 6.63
CA LEU A 192 -0.22 -3.50 6.64
C LEU A 192 -0.91 -2.73 7.75
N MET A 193 -0.13 -2.00 8.54
CA MET A 193 -0.63 -1.20 9.66
C MET A 193 0.00 0.19 9.58
N SER A 194 -0.85 1.19 9.38
CA SER A 194 -0.42 2.56 9.12
C SER A 194 -1.17 3.50 10.06
N VAL A 195 -0.44 4.37 10.75
CA VAL A 195 -1.08 5.49 11.47
C VAL A 195 -1.44 6.61 10.50
N ALA A 196 -2.30 7.54 10.92
CA ALA A 196 -2.59 8.74 10.14
C ALA A 196 -1.30 9.50 9.78
N ASP A 197 -1.29 10.13 8.60
CA ASP A 197 -0.15 10.80 7.97
C ASP A 197 0.98 9.87 7.51
N SER A 198 0.81 8.53 7.57
CA SER A 198 1.79 7.60 6.98
C SER A 198 1.88 7.76 5.47
N TYR A 199 3.11 7.68 4.94
CA TYR A 199 3.43 7.84 3.52
C TYR A 199 4.48 6.80 3.10
N THR A 200 4.24 6.14 1.97
CA THR A 200 5.21 5.29 1.27
C THR A 200 5.43 5.87 -0.11
N ASP A 201 6.68 6.17 -0.48
CA ASP A 201 6.97 6.86 -1.76
C ASP A 201 6.65 6.01 -3.00
N PHE A 202 6.66 6.64 -4.18
CA PHE A 202 6.38 5.99 -5.46
C PHE A 202 7.31 4.81 -5.71
N HIS A 203 6.74 3.65 -6.02
CA HIS A 203 7.49 2.45 -6.37
C HIS A 203 6.72 1.58 -7.36
N ILE A 204 7.47 0.69 -8.01
CA ILE A 204 6.91 -0.45 -8.73
C ILE A 204 7.12 -1.65 -7.83
N ASP A 205 6.06 -2.45 -7.61
CA ASP A 205 6.15 -3.66 -6.80
C ASP A 205 7.24 -4.61 -7.32
N PHE A 206 7.84 -5.34 -6.39
CA PHE A 206 9.00 -6.19 -6.68
C PHE A 206 8.68 -7.20 -7.80
N GLY A 207 9.57 -7.29 -8.78
CA GLY A 207 9.36 -8.15 -9.95
C GLY A 207 8.27 -7.68 -10.91
N GLY A 208 7.69 -6.49 -10.71
CA GLY A 208 6.57 -5.98 -11.50
C GLY A 208 5.29 -6.79 -11.27
N SER A 209 5.11 -7.33 -10.06
CA SER A 209 3.93 -8.11 -9.70
C SER A 209 2.65 -7.28 -9.73
N SER A 210 1.53 -7.92 -10.07
CA SER A 210 0.21 -7.39 -9.74
C SER A 210 -0.08 -7.62 -8.26
N VAL A 211 -0.78 -6.68 -7.62
CA VAL A 211 -1.13 -6.73 -6.21
C VAL A 211 -2.64 -6.56 -6.03
N PHE A 212 -3.15 -7.03 -4.88
CA PHE A 212 -4.48 -6.70 -4.41
C PHE A 212 -4.34 -6.07 -3.02
N TYR A 213 -5.18 -5.08 -2.72
CA TYR A 213 -5.27 -4.46 -1.39
C TYR A 213 -6.68 -4.70 -0.86
N HIS A 214 -6.83 -4.83 0.45
CA HIS A 214 -8.14 -4.85 1.08
C HIS A 214 -8.06 -4.10 2.39
N LEU A 215 -8.91 -3.10 2.58
CA LEU A 215 -8.89 -2.28 3.80
C LEU A 215 -9.85 -2.85 4.83
N LEU A 216 -9.32 -3.40 5.92
CA LEU A 216 -10.15 -3.80 7.07
C LEU A 216 -10.71 -2.59 7.83
N SER A 217 -9.90 -1.54 7.95
CA SER A 217 -10.26 -0.32 8.67
C SER A 217 -9.49 0.90 8.15
N GLY A 218 -10.06 2.10 8.37
CA GLY A 218 -9.45 3.36 7.99
C GLY A 218 -9.64 3.75 6.52
N GLU A 219 -8.76 4.64 6.04
CA GLU A 219 -8.73 5.16 4.67
C GLU A 219 -7.29 5.09 4.13
N LYS A 220 -7.16 4.77 2.84
CA LYS A 220 -5.91 4.89 2.08
C LYS A 220 -6.17 5.68 0.80
N VAL A 221 -5.19 6.50 0.43
CA VAL A 221 -5.15 7.27 -0.81
C VAL A 221 -4.02 6.73 -1.67
N PHE A 222 -4.32 6.35 -2.90
CA PHE A 222 -3.40 5.86 -3.91
C PHE A 222 -3.14 6.93 -4.98
N TYR A 223 -1.91 6.99 -5.49
CA TYR A 223 -1.46 7.92 -6.53
C TYR A 223 -0.86 7.09 -7.66
N PHE A 224 -1.64 6.91 -8.71
CA PHE A 224 -1.27 6.05 -9.84
C PHE A 224 -0.62 6.85 -10.95
N ILE A 225 0.46 6.31 -11.50
CA ILE A 225 1.12 6.78 -12.71
C ILE A 225 1.10 5.62 -13.71
N GLU A 226 0.60 5.88 -14.92
CA GLU A 226 0.56 4.86 -15.97
C GLU A 226 2.00 4.45 -16.37
N PRO A 227 2.33 3.15 -16.48
CA PRO A 227 3.68 2.66 -16.79
C PRO A 227 4.03 2.77 -18.28
N THR A 228 3.78 3.94 -18.87
CA THR A 228 4.22 4.21 -20.24
C THR A 228 5.75 4.15 -20.32
N LYS A 229 6.31 3.83 -21.49
CA LYS A 229 7.77 3.83 -21.71
C LYS A 229 8.44 5.15 -21.29
N ALA A 230 7.74 6.27 -21.42
CA ALA A 230 8.24 7.57 -20.99
C ALA A 230 8.26 7.70 -19.46
N ASN A 231 7.20 7.27 -18.77
CA ASN A 231 7.11 7.33 -17.31
C ASN A 231 8.07 6.35 -16.65
N LEU A 232 8.27 5.14 -17.22
CA LEU A 232 9.25 4.17 -16.71
C LEU A 232 10.68 4.72 -16.75
N LYS A 233 11.06 5.44 -17.81
CA LYS A 233 12.37 6.12 -17.89
C LYS A 233 12.52 7.24 -16.86
N LYS A 234 11.44 7.97 -16.59
CA LYS A 234 11.42 9.02 -15.56
C LYS A 234 11.54 8.41 -14.17
N TYR A 235 10.81 7.32 -13.90
CA TYR A 235 10.91 6.55 -12.67
C TYR A 235 12.32 6.01 -12.44
N GLU A 236 12.93 5.37 -13.44
CA GLU A 236 14.31 4.87 -13.37
C GLU A 236 15.30 6.00 -13.04
N LYS A 237 15.20 7.13 -13.74
CA LYS A 237 16.04 8.31 -13.47
C LYS A 237 15.82 8.89 -12.06
N TRP A 238 14.57 8.99 -11.62
CA TRP A 238 14.22 9.54 -10.30
C TRP A 238 14.66 8.61 -9.16
N SER A 239 14.40 7.29 -9.28
CA SER A 239 14.73 6.29 -8.26
C SER A 239 16.23 6.11 -8.05
N SER A 240 17.04 6.42 -9.05
CA SER A 240 18.51 6.41 -8.97
C SER A 240 19.12 7.77 -8.62
N SER A 241 18.29 8.80 -8.41
CA SER A 241 18.73 10.16 -8.12
C SER A 241 19.18 10.30 -6.66
N PRO A 242 20.31 10.98 -6.38
CA PRO A 242 20.66 11.36 -5.01
C PRO A 242 19.62 12.28 -4.36
N ASP A 243 18.82 12.96 -5.17
CA ASP A 243 17.77 13.89 -4.72
C ASP A 243 16.37 13.22 -4.65
N GLN A 244 16.28 11.88 -4.74
CA GLN A 244 15.00 11.16 -4.72
C GLN A 244 14.12 11.59 -3.55
N GLY A 245 14.69 11.63 -2.33
CA GLY A 245 13.96 12.00 -1.12
C GLY A 245 13.51 13.47 -1.05
N ALA A 246 13.98 14.33 -1.95
CA ALA A 246 13.64 15.75 -2.02
C ALA A 246 12.73 16.09 -3.22
N THR A 247 12.51 15.15 -4.14
CA THR A 247 11.77 15.37 -5.39
C THR A 247 10.52 14.49 -5.44
N PHE A 248 9.42 15.05 -5.97
CA PHE A 248 8.14 14.35 -6.06
C PHE A 248 7.94 13.83 -7.49
N LEU A 249 8.00 12.50 -7.69
CA LEU A 249 7.89 11.89 -9.03
C LEU A 249 6.62 12.30 -9.78
N GLY A 250 5.52 12.56 -9.07
CA GLY A 250 4.27 13.03 -9.66
C GLY A 250 4.40 14.35 -10.45
N ASP A 251 5.40 15.18 -10.16
CA ASP A 251 5.70 16.41 -10.92
C ASP A 251 6.42 16.14 -12.25
N GLU A 252 7.10 15.00 -12.35
CA GLU A 252 7.88 14.64 -13.53
C GLU A 252 6.99 14.05 -14.63
N VAL A 253 5.77 13.62 -14.32
CA VAL A 253 4.86 12.93 -15.25
C VAL A 253 3.71 13.82 -15.69
N LYS A 254 3.06 13.45 -16.81
CA LYS A 254 1.93 14.22 -17.35
C LYS A 254 0.67 14.09 -16.49
N GLU A 255 0.43 12.89 -15.97
CA GLU A 255 -0.78 12.53 -15.24
C GLU A 255 -0.39 11.67 -14.04
N CYS A 256 -0.95 12.02 -12.87
CA CYS A 256 -0.88 11.27 -11.63
C CYS A 256 -2.30 11.26 -11.04
N VAL A 257 -2.90 10.08 -10.92
CA VAL A 257 -4.32 9.90 -10.57
C VAL A 257 -4.47 9.65 -9.08
N GLU A 258 -5.29 10.45 -8.39
CA GLU A 258 -5.64 10.21 -6.98
C GLU A 258 -6.85 9.29 -6.88
N VAL A 259 -6.73 8.23 -6.07
CA VAL A 259 -7.79 7.27 -5.79
C VAL A 259 -7.91 7.10 -4.29
N ARG A 260 -9.10 7.25 -3.72
CA ARG A 260 -9.35 7.06 -2.28
C ARG A 260 -10.14 5.79 -2.06
N ILE A 261 -9.70 4.96 -1.13
CA ILE A 261 -10.40 3.76 -0.72
C ILE A 261 -10.58 3.73 0.79
N GLY A 262 -11.75 3.27 1.22
CA GLY A 262 -12.13 3.14 2.63
C GLY A 262 -12.22 1.67 3.05
N ALA A 263 -12.60 1.46 4.31
CA ALA A 263 -12.84 0.12 4.86
C ALA A 263 -13.85 -0.67 4.03
N GLY A 264 -13.55 -1.95 3.78
CA GLY A 264 -14.34 -2.89 2.97
C GLY A 264 -13.98 -2.90 1.49
N THR A 265 -13.36 -1.85 0.97
CA THR A 265 -12.95 -1.76 -0.44
C THR A 265 -11.72 -2.63 -0.72
N THR A 266 -11.71 -3.25 -1.90
CA THR A 266 -10.60 -4.02 -2.45
C THR A 266 -10.07 -3.35 -3.72
#